data_AF-A0A8T4E3P7-F1
#
_entry.id   AF-A0A8T4E3P7-F1
#
_cell.length_a   1.000
_cell.length_b   1.000
_cell.length_c   1.000
_cell.angle_alpha   90.00
_cell.angle_beta   90.00
_cell.angle_gamma   90.00
#
_symmetry.space_group_name_H-M   'P 1'
#
loop_
_entity.id
_entity.type
_entity.pdbx_description
1 polymer ?
#
loop_
_entity_poly.entity_id
_entity_poly.type
_entity_poly.pdbx_seq_one_letter_code
_entity_poly.pdbx_strand_id
1 'polypeptide(L)'
;MLELVKLKSALFFIAVTFSNPFVPDFGTQFVLALIIGLVLPCYIVKPLYDFIVSIPPVKDFEKKLAGHRHVRKLLKSKHSRLKYVIPRILAGYIVTYIIALLCGILWLILEFGGQVYPAIA
;
A
#
# COMPACT_ATOMS: atom_id res chain seq x y z
N MET A 1 24.59 0.50 -19.77
CA MET A 1 23.35 -0.09 -20.36
C MET A 1 22.76 -1.21 -19.52
N LEU A 2 23.51 -2.26 -19.15
CA LEU A 2 22.97 -3.41 -18.41
C LEU A 2 22.31 -3.04 -17.06
N GLU A 3 22.89 -2.10 -16.31
CA GLU A 3 22.35 -1.63 -15.02
C GLU A 3 21.03 -0.86 -15.16
N LEU A 4 20.87 -0.09 -16.25
CA LEU A 4 19.64 0.66 -16.51
C LEU A 4 18.47 -0.28 -16.87
N VAL A 5 18.76 -1.35 -17.64
CA VAL A 5 17.78 -2.37 -18.00
C VAL A 5 17.29 -3.12 -16.75
N LYS A 6 18.22 -3.53 -15.87
CA LYS A 6 17.87 -4.17 -14.59
C LYS A 6 17.01 -3.28 -13.70
N LEU A 7 17.37 -1.99 -13.59
CA LEU A 7 16.62 -1.03 -12.79
C LEU A 7 15.19 -0.83 -13.33
N LYS A 8 15.03 -0.68 -14.65
CA LYS A 8 13.71 -0.57 -15.29
C LYS A 8 12.85 -1.81 -15.05
N SER A 9 13.41 -3.01 -15.21
CA SER A 9 12.69 -4.26 -14.94
C SER A 9 12.28 -4.38 -13.47
N ALA A 10 13.14 -3.99 -12.53
CA ALA A 10 12.80 -3.99 -11.10
C ALA A 10 11.69 -3.00 -10.77
N LEU A 11 11.75 -1.77 -11.30
CA LEU A 11 10.71 -0.75 -11.09
C LEU A 11 9.36 -1.17 -11.68
N PHE A 12 9.37 -1.75 -12.88
CA PHE A 12 8.18 -2.29 -13.52
C PHE A 12 7.58 -3.45 -12.72
N PHE A 13 8.42 -4.39 -12.27
CA PHE A 13 7.98 -5.51 -11.46
C PHE A 13 7.35 -5.04 -10.15
N ILE A 14 8.00 -4.13 -9.42
CA ILE A 14 7.45 -3.51 -8.20
C ILE A 14 6.12 -2.81 -8.51
N ALA A 15 6.06 -2.01 -9.58
CA ALA A 15 4.84 -1.31 -9.98
C ALA A 15 3.70 -2.30 -10.25
N VAL A 16 3.91 -3.33 -11.06
CA VAL A 16 2.88 -4.34 -11.39
C VAL A 16 2.49 -5.17 -10.17
N THR A 17 3.47 -5.69 -9.41
CA THR A 17 3.22 -6.53 -8.23
C THR A 17 2.43 -5.79 -7.15
N PHE A 18 2.65 -4.49 -6.94
CA PHE A 18 1.92 -3.71 -5.94
C PHE A 18 0.68 -2.99 -6.47
N SER A 19 0.52 -2.86 -7.79
CA SER A 19 -0.66 -2.22 -8.40
C SER A 19 -1.74 -3.19 -8.87
N ASN A 20 -1.43 -4.49 -9.05
CA ASN A 20 -2.38 -5.45 -9.59
C ASN A 20 -3.59 -5.66 -8.65
N PRO A 21 -4.79 -5.21 -9.02
CA PRO A 21 -6.00 -5.41 -8.22
C PRO A 21 -6.70 -6.74 -8.51
N PHE A 22 -6.27 -7.48 -9.56
CA PHE A 22 -6.96 -8.67 -10.07
C PHE A 22 -6.34 -10.00 -9.61
N VAL A 23 -5.02 -10.02 -9.37
CA VAL A 23 -4.35 -11.11 -8.67
C VAL A 23 -3.67 -10.50 -7.46
N PRO A 24 -4.45 -10.17 -6.41
CA PRO A 24 -3.84 -9.75 -5.17
C PRO A 24 -3.11 -10.98 -4.69
N ASP A 25 -1.80 -10.90 -4.64
CA ASP A 25 -1.01 -11.85 -3.87
C ASP A 25 -1.34 -11.56 -2.40
N PHE A 26 -2.55 -11.96 -2.00
CA PHE A 26 -3.23 -11.57 -0.77
C PHE A 26 -2.40 -11.97 0.44
N GLY A 27 -1.51 -12.96 0.31
CA GLY A 27 -0.54 -13.29 1.34
C GLY A 27 0.60 -12.28 1.39
N THR A 28 1.34 -12.15 0.29
CA THR A 28 2.62 -11.42 0.26
C THR A 28 2.43 -9.91 0.42
N GLN A 29 1.46 -9.32 -0.26
CA GLN A 29 1.13 -7.90 -0.09
C GLN A 29 0.58 -7.61 1.31
N PHE A 30 -0.26 -8.49 1.86
CA PHE A 30 -0.80 -8.33 3.21
C PHE A 30 0.31 -8.40 4.26
N VAL A 31 1.22 -9.36 4.15
CA VAL A 31 2.36 -9.49 5.07
C VAL A 31 3.25 -8.26 4.96
N LEU A 32 3.53 -7.77 3.75
CA LEU A 32 4.34 -6.57 3.56
C LEU A 32 3.66 -5.32 4.12
N ALA A 33 2.37 -5.14 3.84
CA ALA A 33 1.55 -4.05 4.38
C ALA A 33 1.47 -4.11 5.91
N LEU A 34 1.38 -5.31 6.50
CA LEU A 34 1.41 -5.51 7.94
C LEU A 34 2.77 -5.13 8.51
N ILE A 35 3.89 -5.56 7.91
CA ILE A 35 5.25 -5.19 8.34
C ILE A 35 5.43 -3.67 8.27
N ILE A 36 5.10 -3.05 7.14
CA ILE A 36 5.19 -1.60 6.94
C ILE A 36 4.28 -0.87 7.95
N GLY A 37 3.05 -1.34 8.12
CA GLY A 37 2.08 -0.82 9.09
C GLY A 37 2.53 -0.96 10.55
N LEU A 38 3.32 -1.98 10.87
CA LEU A 38 3.91 -2.17 12.20
C LEU A 38 5.08 -1.20 12.45
N VAL A 39 5.89 -0.94 11.41
CA VAL A 39 7.00 0.03 11.46
C VAL A 39 6.48 1.48 11.53
N LEU A 40 5.33 1.76 10.92
CA LEU A 40 4.73 3.09 10.95
C LEU A 40 4.36 3.52 12.38
N PRO A 41 4.78 4.71 12.83
CA PRO A 41 4.47 5.19 14.16
C PRO A 41 2.99 5.59 14.28
N CYS A 42 2.42 5.41 15.48
CA CYS A 42 0.98 5.61 15.73
C CYS A 42 0.46 7.01 15.35
N TYR A 43 1.31 8.04 15.44
CA TYR A 43 0.93 9.41 15.10
C TYR A 43 0.73 9.63 13.59
N ILE A 44 1.28 8.76 12.73
CA ILE A 44 1.03 8.76 11.26
C ILE A 44 -0.17 7.87 10.93
N VAL A 45 -0.25 6.70 11.58
CA VAL A 45 -1.32 5.73 11.32
C VAL A 45 -2.70 6.30 11.64
N LYS A 46 -2.83 7.01 12.76
CA LYS A 46 -4.11 7.56 13.22
C LYS A 46 -4.73 8.56 12.22
N PRO A 47 -4.05 9.63 11.78
CA PRO A 47 -4.61 10.55 10.80
C PRO A 47 -4.87 9.88 9.45
N LEU A 48 -4.02 8.93 9.01
CA LEU A 48 -4.29 8.14 7.81
C LEU A 48 -5.61 7.37 7.94
N TYR A 49 -5.80 6.67 9.06
CA TYR A 49 -7.02 5.93 9.33
C TYR A 49 -8.26 6.82 9.37
N ASP A 50 -8.19 7.92 10.11
CA ASP A 50 -9.30 8.86 10.24
C ASP A 50 -9.68 9.44 8.86
N PHE A 51 -8.69 9.69 7.99
CA PHE A 51 -8.92 10.10 6.60
C PHE A 51 -9.57 9.00 5.76
N ILE A 52 -9.09 7.75 5.85
CA ILE A 52 -9.62 6.61 5.08
C ILE A 52 -11.06 6.29 5.46
N VAL A 53 -11.37 6.28 6.76
CA VAL A 53 -12.72 6.00 7.28
C VAL A 53 -13.71 7.11 6.92
N SER A 54 -13.23 8.31 6.58
CA SER A 54 -14.08 9.38 6.05
C SER A 54 -14.65 9.06 4.66
N ILE A 55 -14.01 8.15 3.91
CA ILE A 55 -14.43 7.76 2.56
C ILE A 55 -15.70 6.88 2.64
N PRO A 56 -16.82 7.26 2.01
CA PRO A 56 -18.12 6.58 2.19
C PRO A 56 -18.11 5.05 2.00
N PRO A 57 -17.54 4.47 0.92
CA PRO A 57 -17.48 3.02 0.75
C PRO A 57 -16.66 2.32 1.85
N VAL A 58 -15.64 2.99 2.40
CA VAL A 58 -14.82 2.42 3.49
C VAL A 58 -15.55 2.49 4.81
N LYS A 59 -16.28 3.58 5.07
CA LYS A 59 -17.15 3.73 6.24
C LYS A 59 -18.23 2.66 6.29
N ASP A 60 -18.83 2.34 5.15
CA ASP A 60 -19.83 1.29 5.04
C ASP A 60 -19.21 -0.10 5.19
N PHE A 61 -18.00 -0.30 4.69
CA PHE A 61 -17.23 -1.53 4.92
C PHE A 61 -16.89 -1.71 6.41
N GLU A 62 -16.45 -0.65 7.09
CA GLU A 62 -16.17 -0.66 8.53
C GLU A 62 -17.43 -0.98 9.33
N LYS A 63 -18.58 -0.37 8.99
CA LYS A 63 -19.87 -0.70 9.62
C LYS A 63 -20.26 -2.16 9.41
N LYS A 64 -20.07 -2.70 8.20
CA LYS A 64 -20.30 -4.13 7.90
C LYS A 64 -19.35 -5.02 8.71
N LEU A 65 -18.06 -4.67 8.79
CA LEU A 65 -17.08 -5.38 9.61
C LEU A 65 -17.42 -5.32 11.11
N ALA A 66 -17.87 -4.17 11.60
CA ALA A 66 -18.26 -3.95 13.00
C ALA A 66 -19.54 -4.73 13.38
N GLY A 67 -20.35 -5.10 12.40
CA GLY A 67 -21.46 -6.05 12.55
C GLY A 67 -20.99 -7.49 12.81
N HIS A 68 -19.76 -7.85 12.43
CA HIS A 68 -19.23 -9.20 12.59
C HIS A 68 -18.78 -9.47 14.04
N ARG A 69 -19.35 -10.51 14.67
CA ARG A 69 -19.18 -10.80 16.11
C ARG A 69 -17.71 -10.99 16.55
N HIS A 70 -16.86 -11.55 15.69
CA HIS A 70 -15.42 -11.74 15.94
C HIS A 70 -14.63 -10.43 15.87
N VAL A 71 -14.85 -9.64 14.83
CA VAL A 71 -14.17 -8.34 14.63
C VAL A 71 -14.59 -7.35 15.71
N ARG A 72 -15.87 -7.38 16.11
CA ARG A 72 -16.39 -6.55 17.20
C ARG A 72 -15.71 -6.85 18.54
N LYS A 73 -15.37 -8.12 18.83
CA LYS A 73 -14.57 -8.50 20.02
C LYS A 73 -13.14 -7.97 19.93
N LEU A 74 -12.53 -8.01 18.75
CA LEU A 74 -11.18 -7.47 18.52
C LEU A 74 -11.16 -5.94 18.69
N LEU A 75 -12.16 -5.23 18.15
CA LEU A 75 -12.32 -3.78 18.27
C LEU A 75 -12.68 -3.31 19.69
N LYS A 76 -13.48 -4.09 20.44
CA LYS A 76 -13.81 -3.83 21.85
C LYS A 76 -12.72 -4.27 22.84
N SER A 77 -11.68 -4.96 22.38
CA SER A 77 -10.64 -5.45 23.27
C SER A 77 -9.90 -4.29 23.94
N LYS A 78 -9.66 -4.40 25.25
CA LYS A 78 -9.02 -3.37 26.09
C LYS A 78 -7.56 -3.13 25.71
N HIS A 79 -6.96 -4.01 24.89
CA HIS A 79 -5.59 -3.90 24.42
C HIS A 79 -5.48 -2.91 23.27
N SER A 80 -4.89 -1.74 23.56
CA SER A 80 -4.60 -0.69 22.58
C SER A 80 -3.91 -1.21 21.31
N ARG A 81 -3.04 -2.24 21.42
CA ARG A 81 -2.31 -2.81 20.28
C ARG A 81 -3.22 -3.42 19.21
N LEU A 82 -4.28 -4.15 19.58
CA LEU A 82 -5.17 -4.80 18.62
C LEU A 82 -6.09 -3.80 17.89
N LYS A 83 -6.49 -2.73 18.59
CA LYS A 83 -7.34 -1.67 18.03
C LYS A 83 -6.69 -0.99 16.82
N TYR A 84 -5.36 -0.95 16.77
CA TYR A 84 -4.62 -0.34 15.66
C TYR A 84 -4.18 -1.34 14.58
N VAL A 85 -4.48 -2.63 14.69
CA VAL A 85 -4.03 -3.62 13.68
C VAL A 85 -4.69 -3.36 12.32
N ILE A 86 -6.01 -3.19 12.29
CA ILE A 86 -6.74 -2.89 11.04
C ILE A 86 -6.29 -1.54 10.45
N PRO A 87 -6.24 -0.43 11.22
CA PRO A 87 -5.67 0.83 10.77
C PRO A 87 -4.25 0.71 10.18
N ARG A 88 -3.39 -0.08 10.82
CA ARG A 88 -2.00 -0.30 10.39
C ARG A 88 -1.92 -1.07 9.09
N ILE A 89 -2.72 -2.11 8.93
CA ILE A 89 -2.80 -2.89 7.69
C ILE A 89 -3.28 -1.99 6.55
N LEU A 90 -4.37 -1.23 6.76
CA LEU A 90 -4.90 -0.30 5.77
C LEU A 90 -3.87 0.78 5.38
N ALA A 91 -3.19 1.37 6.37
CA ALA A 91 -2.11 2.33 6.13
C ALA A 91 -0.96 1.69 5.35
N GLY A 92 -0.58 0.46 5.69
CA GLY A 92 0.42 -0.32 4.97
C GLY A 92 0.05 -0.55 3.50
N TYR A 93 -1.20 -0.92 3.23
CA TYR A 93 -1.71 -1.07 1.86
C TYR A 93 -1.60 0.22 1.06
N ILE A 94 -2.01 1.35 1.64
CA ILE A 94 -1.90 2.64 0.97
C ILE A 94 -0.46 3.00 0.69
N VAL A 95 0.44 2.79 1.65
CA VAL A 95 1.87 3.03 1.45
C VAL A 95 2.43 2.14 0.35
N THR A 96 2.04 0.85 0.29
CA THR A 96 2.45 -0.02 -0.82
C THR A 96 1.93 0.45 -2.17
N TYR A 97 0.69 0.96 -2.25
CA TYR A 97 0.16 1.55 -3.48
C TYR A 97 0.89 2.84 -3.89
N ILE A 98 1.23 3.70 -2.93
CA ILE A 98 2.02 4.91 -3.19
C ILE A 98 3.41 4.52 -3.73
N ILE A 99 4.07 3.54 -3.12
CA ILE A 99 5.36 3.02 -3.61
C ILE A 99 5.21 2.49 -5.03
N ALA A 100 4.17 1.69 -5.30
CA ALA A 100 3.88 1.16 -6.63
C ALA A 100 3.73 2.28 -7.67
N LEU A 101 2.95 3.31 -7.33
CA LEU A 101 2.69 4.45 -8.19
C LEU A 101 3.98 5.24 -8.47
N LEU A 102 4.76 5.53 -7.44
CA LEU A 102 6.04 6.24 -7.57
C LEU A 102 7.02 5.45 -8.44
N CYS A 103 7.15 4.13 -8.22
CA CYS A 103 7.98 3.26 -9.05
C CYS A 103 7.48 3.21 -10.51
N GLY A 104 6.17 3.16 -10.73
CA GLY A 104 5.56 3.19 -12.05
C GLY A 104 5.81 4.49 -12.79
N ILE A 105 5.68 5.64 -12.11
CA ILE A 105 5.99 6.96 -12.68
C ILE A 105 7.48 7.05 -13.03
N LEU A 106 8.36 6.60 -12.12
CA LEU A 106 9.81 6.62 -12.36
C LEU A 106 10.18 5.74 -13.56
N TRP A 107 9.58 4.55 -13.67
CA TRP A 107 9.72 3.68 -14.83
C TRP A 107 9.27 4.37 -16.11
N LEU A 108 8.11 5.04 -16.09
CA LEU A 108 7.56 5.75 -17.24
C LEU A 108 8.47 6.91 -17.67
N ILE A 109 9.01 7.69 -16.73
CA ILE A 109 10.00 8.74 -16.99
C ILE A 109 11.27 8.15 -17.62
N LEU A 110 11.78 7.02 -17.11
CA LEU A 110 12.98 6.38 -17.66
C LEU A 110 12.74 5.74 -19.04
N GLU A 111 11.52 5.29 -19.32
CA GLU A 111 11.15 4.69 -20.59
C GLU A 111 10.98 5.76 -21.67
N PHE A 112 10.20 6.81 -21.40
CA PHE A 112 9.92 7.87 -22.37
C PHE A 112 10.98 8.97 -22.38
N GLY A 113 11.58 9.30 -21.24
CA GLY A 113 12.68 10.26 -21.15
C GLY A 113 13.96 9.77 -21.83
N GLY A 114 14.19 8.46 -21.88
CA GLY A 114 15.27 7.87 -22.67
C GLY A 114 15.09 8.01 -24.19
N GLN A 115 13.86 8.20 -24.68
CA GLN A 115 13.57 8.46 -26.09
C GLN A 115 13.70 9.94 -26.49
N VAL A 116 13.74 10.87 -25.53
CA VAL A 116 13.93 12.31 -25.76
C VAL A 116 15.42 12.69 -25.83
N TYR A 117 16.30 11.85 -25.27
CA TYR A 117 17.76 11.99 -25.36
C TYR A 117 18.45 10.89 -26.19
N PRO A 118 18.11 10.66 -27.47
CA PRO A 118 18.93 9.81 -28.32
C PRO A 118 20.20 10.54 -28.84
N ALA A 119 20.43 11.80 -28.45
CA ALA A 119 21.36 12.70 -29.15
C ALA A 119 22.62 13.14 -28.38
N ILE A 120 23.10 12.38 -27.38
CA ILE A 120 24.44 12.60 -26.79
C ILE A 120 25.19 11.27 -26.56
N ALA A 121 25.10 10.36 -27.52
CA ALA A 121 25.97 9.19 -27.61
C ALA A 121 26.68 9.20 -28.97
#